data_AF-A0A961FEK6-F1
#
_entry.id   AF-A0A961FEK6-F1
#
_cell.length_a   1.000
_cell.length_b   1.000
_cell.length_c   1.000
_cell.angle_alpha   90.00
_cell.angle_beta   90.00
_cell.angle_gamma   90.00
#
_symmetry.space_group_name_H-M   'P 1'
#
loop_
_entity.id
_entity.type
_entity.pdbx_description
1 polymer ?
#
loop_
_entity_poly.entity_id
_entity_poly.type
_entity_poly.pdbx_seq_one_letter_code
_entity_poly.pdbx_strand_id
1 'polypeptide(L)'
;MTRTKLDTAIVRCVEKLQSESGLSLAQIAEMVGMNYEPMRNLVRGNVKRPYFDVILKLHELAGFSMDEQFGLQTREDREWQDVQKSFHQLKSHVEELELEKRLLLDWIRKYAMESGDTVESTVIKFINQGRTTQSDRDDQQTKPE
;
A
#
# COMPACT_ATOMS: atom_id res chain seq x y z
N MET A 1 -12.75 12.17 -24.99
CA MET A 1 -13.32 10.90 -24.48
C MET A 1 -12.22 10.16 -23.76
N THR A 2 -12.40 9.84 -22.48
CA THR A 2 -11.46 9.07 -21.66
C THR A 2 -11.72 7.59 -21.92
N ARG A 3 -10.71 6.83 -22.39
CA ARG A 3 -10.82 5.37 -22.59
C ARG A 3 -11.00 4.66 -21.23
N THR A 4 -11.84 3.63 -21.17
CA THR A 4 -11.98 2.82 -19.95
C THR A 4 -10.80 1.86 -19.83
N LYS A 5 -10.52 1.35 -18.60
CA LYS A 5 -9.49 0.31 -18.39
C LYS A 5 -9.72 -0.92 -19.28
N LEU A 6 -11.00 -1.26 -19.51
CA LEU A 6 -11.40 -2.38 -20.36
C LEU A 6 -11.06 -2.13 -21.84
N ASP A 7 -11.31 -0.92 -22.34
CA ASP A 7 -10.96 -0.57 -23.73
C ASP A 7 -9.45 -0.65 -23.95
N THR A 8 -8.65 -0.19 -22.97
CA THR A 8 -7.18 -0.29 -23.02
C THR A 8 -6.69 -1.73 -23.00
N ALA A 9 -7.31 -2.59 -22.18
CA ALA A 9 -7.03 -4.02 -22.10
C ALA A 9 -7.25 -4.72 -23.46
N ILE A 10 -8.41 -4.49 -24.07
CA ILE A 10 -8.76 -5.02 -25.40
C ILE A 10 -7.74 -4.58 -26.46
N VAL A 11 -7.41 -3.29 -26.50
CA VAL A 11 -6.44 -2.75 -27.46
C VAL A 11 -5.09 -3.44 -27.31
N ARG A 12 -4.62 -3.64 -26.08
CA ARG A 12 -3.35 -4.36 -25.82
C ARG A 12 -3.38 -5.82 -26.28
N CYS A 13 -4.48 -6.54 -26.06
CA CYS A 13 -4.63 -7.90 -26.60
C CYS A 13 -4.48 -7.91 -28.13
N VAL A 14 -5.19 -7.02 -28.81
CA VAL A 14 -5.16 -6.94 -30.27
C VAL A 14 -3.79 -6.52 -30.77
N GLU A 15 -3.16 -5.51 -30.18
CA GLU A 15 -1.82 -5.06 -30.55
C GLU A 15 -0.80 -6.18 -30.40
N LYS A 16 -0.85 -6.95 -29.31
CA LYS A 16 0.05 -8.10 -29.09
C LYS A 16 -0.15 -9.20 -30.12
N LEU A 17 -1.40 -9.55 -30.41
CA LEU A 17 -1.71 -10.55 -31.44
C LEU A 17 -1.26 -10.11 -32.83
N GLN A 18 -1.36 -8.81 -33.13
CA GLN A 18 -0.88 -8.24 -34.40
C GLN A 18 0.64 -8.21 -34.49
N SER A 19 1.34 -7.84 -33.42
CA SER A 19 2.79 -7.66 -33.42
C SER A 19 3.57 -8.97 -33.25
N GLU A 20 3.12 -9.86 -32.37
CA GLU A 20 3.85 -11.09 -32.02
C GLU A 20 3.42 -12.28 -32.87
N SER A 21 2.11 -12.39 -33.17
CA SER A 21 1.56 -13.51 -33.94
C SER A 21 1.32 -13.18 -35.42
N GLY A 22 1.52 -11.91 -35.82
CA GLY A 22 1.31 -11.46 -37.21
C GLY A 22 -0.15 -11.54 -37.69
N LEU A 23 -1.11 -11.68 -36.77
CA LEU A 23 -2.52 -11.85 -37.12
C LEU A 23 -3.13 -10.52 -37.56
N SER A 24 -3.89 -10.53 -38.64
CA SER A 24 -4.71 -9.37 -39.03
C SER A 24 -5.93 -9.20 -38.12
N LEU A 25 -6.48 -7.99 -38.05
CA LEU A 25 -7.67 -7.73 -37.23
C LEU A 25 -8.88 -8.60 -37.66
N ALA A 26 -8.98 -8.93 -38.95
CA ALA A 26 -10.02 -9.82 -39.47
C ALA A 26 -9.85 -11.26 -38.96
N GLN A 27 -8.62 -11.78 -38.94
CA GLN A 27 -8.33 -13.11 -38.40
C GLN A 27 -8.59 -13.17 -36.90
N ILE A 28 -8.19 -12.13 -36.15
CA ILE A 28 -8.49 -12.07 -34.71
C ILE A 28 -10.00 -12.05 -34.48
N ALA A 29 -10.75 -11.27 -35.27
CA ALA A 29 -12.21 -11.22 -35.19
C ALA A 29 -12.84 -12.61 -35.40
N GLU A 30 -12.40 -13.33 -36.44
CA GLU A 30 -12.85 -14.69 -36.74
C GLU A 30 -12.54 -15.65 -35.59
N MET A 31 -11.31 -15.62 -35.06
CA MET A 31 -10.88 -16.49 -33.96
C MET A 31 -11.68 -16.28 -32.67
N VAL A 32 -12.14 -15.05 -32.39
CA VAL A 32 -12.98 -14.77 -31.22
C VAL A 32 -14.47 -14.91 -31.50
N GLY A 33 -14.86 -15.32 -32.72
CA GLY A 33 -16.25 -15.54 -33.12
C GLY A 33 -17.03 -14.24 -33.33
N MET A 34 -16.36 -13.18 -33.77
CA MET A 34 -16.96 -11.86 -34.00
C MET A 34 -16.74 -11.40 -35.45
N ASN A 35 -17.69 -10.65 -36.00
CA ASN A 35 -17.52 -10.01 -37.30
C ASN A 35 -16.49 -8.86 -37.23
N TYR A 36 -15.86 -8.56 -38.37
CA TYR A 36 -14.82 -7.53 -38.47
C TYR A 36 -15.28 -6.15 -37.97
N GLU A 37 -16.45 -5.67 -38.39
CA GLU A 37 -16.88 -4.30 -38.05
C GLU A 37 -17.21 -4.11 -36.55
N PRO A 38 -17.89 -5.05 -35.88
CA PRO A 38 -17.96 -5.07 -34.42
C PRO A 38 -16.60 -5.10 -33.72
N MET A 39 -15.64 -5.89 -34.21
CA MET A 39 -14.29 -5.96 -33.64
C MET A 39 -13.55 -4.62 -33.79
N ARG A 40 -13.68 -4.00 -34.96
CA ARG A 40 -13.11 -2.67 -35.23
C ARG A 40 -13.71 -1.61 -34.31
N ASN A 41 -15.02 -1.66 -34.05
CA ASN A 41 -15.68 -0.76 -33.11
C ASN A 41 -15.25 -1.03 -31.67
N LEU A 42 -15.01 -2.29 -31.31
CA LEU A 42 -14.54 -2.71 -30.00
C LEU A 42 -13.13 -2.13 -29.71
N VAL A 43 -12.18 -2.29 -30.62
CA VAL A 43 -10.82 -1.71 -30.51
C VAL A 43 -10.84 -0.18 -30.44
N ARG A 44 -11.84 0.45 -31.07
CA ARG A 44 -12.01 1.91 -31.02
C ARG A 44 -12.69 2.43 -29.75
N GLY A 45 -13.16 1.55 -28.86
CA GLY A 45 -13.92 1.93 -27.66
C GLY A 45 -15.32 2.46 -27.97
N ASN A 46 -15.89 2.13 -29.13
CA ASN A 46 -17.20 2.62 -29.59
C ASN A 46 -18.35 1.66 -29.22
N VAL A 47 -18.12 0.70 -28.33
CA VAL A 47 -19.09 -0.34 -27.98
C VAL A 47 -19.63 -0.11 -26.57
N LYS A 48 -20.95 0.03 -26.44
CA LYS A 48 -21.61 0.29 -25.13
C LYS A 48 -21.57 -0.90 -24.17
N ARG A 49 -21.50 -2.13 -24.69
CA ARG A 49 -21.39 -3.37 -23.92
C ARG A 49 -20.55 -4.39 -24.70
N PRO A 50 -19.25 -4.51 -24.44
CA PRO A 50 -18.47 -5.56 -25.05
C PRO A 50 -18.91 -6.93 -24.51
N TYR A 51 -18.99 -7.93 -25.39
CA TYR A 51 -19.35 -9.29 -25.02
C TYR A 51 -18.23 -9.87 -24.15
N PHE A 52 -18.54 -10.19 -22.89
CA PHE A 52 -17.55 -10.68 -21.92
C PHE A 52 -16.79 -11.90 -22.44
N ASP A 53 -17.48 -12.81 -23.13
CA ASP A 53 -16.88 -14.01 -23.72
C ASP A 53 -15.83 -13.70 -24.81
N VAL A 54 -16.03 -12.61 -25.56
CA VAL A 54 -15.08 -12.15 -26.59
C VAL A 54 -13.83 -11.56 -25.95
N ILE A 55 -14.01 -10.85 -24.84
CA ILE A 55 -12.90 -10.31 -24.06
C ILE A 55 -12.06 -11.46 -23.48
N LEU A 56 -12.69 -12.46 -22.89
CA LEU A 56 -11.99 -13.63 -22.35
C LEU A 56 -11.20 -14.37 -23.43
N LYS A 57 -11.81 -14.64 -24.59
CA LYS A 57 -11.11 -15.27 -25.73
C LYS A 57 -9.95 -14.43 -26.24
N LEU A 58 -10.09 -13.10 -26.30
CA LEU A 58 -8.99 -12.21 -26.67
C LEU A 58 -7.80 -12.31 -25.72
N HIS A 59 -8.06 -12.45 -24.41
CA HIS A 59 -7.01 -12.59 -23.40
C HIS A 59 -6.30 -13.93 -23.51
N GLU A 60 -7.08 -15.00 -23.67
CA GLU A 60 -6.56 -16.36 -23.86
C GLU A 60 -5.66 -16.44 -25.09
N LEU A 61 -6.12 -15.91 -26.22
CA LEU A 61 -5.32 -15.87 -27.46
C LEU A 61 -4.05 -15.04 -27.31
N ALA A 62 -4.14 -13.89 -26.65
CA ALA A 62 -2.99 -13.01 -26.44
C ALA A 62 -2.05 -13.50 -25.32
N GLY A 63 -2.39 -14.59 -24.62
CA GLY A 63 -1.62 -15.13 -23.51
C GLY A 63 -1.48 -14.14 -22.35
N PHE A 64 -2.48 -13.26 -22.14
CA PHE A 64 -2.53 -12.41 -20.96
C PHE A 64 -3.31 -13.12 -19.86
N SER A 65 -2.77 -13.12 -18.64
CA SER A 65 -3.58 -13.46 -17.48
C SER A 65 -4.56 -12.32 -17.17
N MET A 66 -5.72 -12.66 -16.62
CA MET A 66 -6.68 -11.65 -16.14
C MET A 66 -6.04 -10.74 -15.07
N ASP A 67 -5.09 -11.28 -14.31
CA ASP A 67 -4.33 -10.57 -13.28
C ASP A 67 -3.43 -9.49 -13.88
N GLU A 68 -2.73 -9.79 -14.98
CA GLU A 68 -1.88 -8.83 -15.70
C GLU A 68 -2.68 -7.67 -16.33
N GLN A 69 -3.91 -7.90 -16.77
CA GLN A 69 -4.72 -6.89 -17.48
C GLN A 69 -5.56 -6.02 -16.56
N PHE A 70 -6.17 -6.62 -15.54
CA PHE A 70 -7.08 -5.92 -14.65
C PHE A 70 -6.43 -5.53 -13.32
N GLY A 71 -5.18 -5.97 -13.08
CA GLY A 71 -4.48 -5.75 -11.81
C GLY A 71 -5.28 -6.36 -10.67
N LEU A 72 -5.81 -7.58 -10.86
CA LEU A 72 -6.48 -8.30 -9.79
C LEU A 72 -5.40 -8.66 -8.77
N GLN A 73 -5.16 -7.74 -7.83
CA GLN A 73 -4.36 -8.06 -6.65
C GLN A 73 -5.02 -9.25 -5.97
N THR A 74 -4.26 -10.33 -5.84
CA THR A 74 -4.70 -11.47 -5.08
C THR A 74 -4.98 -11.03 -3.64
N ARG A 75 -5.80 -11.79 -2.92
CA ARG A 75 -6.03 -11.52 -1.51
C ARG A 75 -4.70 -11.52 -0.73
N GLU A 76 -3.80 -12.42 -1.09
CA GLU A 76 -2.46 -12.53 -0.52
C GLU A 76 -1.60 -11.29 -0.79
N ASP A 77 -1.68 -10.70 -1.99
CA ASP A 77 -0.95 -9.46 -2.31
C ASP A 77 -1.41 -8.27 -1.45
N ARG A 78 -2.72 -8.18 -1.18
CA ARG A 78 -3.27 -7.12 -0.30
C ARG A 78 -2.86 -7.34 1.15
N GLU A 79 -2.99 -8.57 1.65
CA GLU A 79 -2.57 -8.93 2.99
C GLU A 79 -1.07 -8.65 3.19
N TRP A 80 -0.23 -8.94 2.18
CA TRP A 80 1.19 -8.64 2.22
C TRP A 80 1.50 -7.13 2.19
N GLN A 81 0.78 -6.34 1.38
CA GLN A 81 0.91 -4.88 1.38
C GLN A 81 0.53 -4.26 2.72
N ASP A 82 -0.52 -4.77 3.37
CA ASP A 82 -0.92 -4.33 4.70
C ASP A 82 0.16 -4.67 5.74
N VAL A 83 0.74 -5.87 5.69
CA VAL A 83 1.88 -6.24 6.54
C VAL A 83 3.08 -5.32 6.33
N GLN A 84 3.43 -4.99 5.08
CA GLN A 84 4.52 -4.06 4.78
C GLN A 84 4.25 -2.65 5.33
N LYS A 85 3.01 -2.18 5.23
CA LYS A 85 2.61 -0.88 5.77
C LYS A 85 2.68 -0.85 7.30
N SER A 86 2.17 -1.87 7.97
CA SER A 86 2.28 -2.01 9.43
C SER A 86 3.73 -2.11 9.89
N PHE A 87 4.57 -2.87 9.17
CA PHE A 87 5.99 -2.97 9.47
C PHE A 87 6.70 -1.62 9.32
N HIS A 88 6.38 -0.85 8.27
CA HIS A 88 6.94 0.48 8.08
C HIS A 88 6.55 1.46 9.19
N GLN A 89 5.28 1.43 9.62
CA GLN A 89 4.79 2.23 10.75
C GLN A 89 5.51 1.86 12.05
N LEU A 90 5.65 0.56 12.33
CA LEU A 90 6.36 0.07 13.51
C LEU A 90 7.83 0.52 13.48
N LYS A 91 8.49 0.44 12.33
CA LYS A 91 9.88 0.87 12.17
C LYS A 91 10.03 2.36 12.47
N SER A 92 9.16 3.21 11.92
CA SER A 92 9.17 4.66 12.19
C SER A 92 8.98 4.96 13.68
N HIS A 93 8.07 4.23 14.34
CA HIS A 93 7.82 4.42 15.77
C HIS A 93 9.02 4.02 16.65
N VAL A 94 9.73 2.95 16.29
CA VAL A 94 10.97 2.56 16.97
C VAL A 94 12.04 3.64 16.81
N GLU A 95 12.20 4.19 15.60
CA GLU A 95 13.15 5.28 15.33
C GLU A 95 12.81 6.55 16.14
N GLU A 96 11.52 6.89 16.29
CA GLU A 96 11.06 7.98 17.15
C GLU A 96 11.40 7.73 18.63
N LEU A 97 11.11 6.54 19.16
CA LEU A 97 11.42 6.20 20.55
C LEU A 97 12.94 6.21 20.83
N GLU A 98 13.75 5.75 19.88
CA GLU A 98 15.21 5.82 19.99
C GLU A 98 15.71 7.28 20.03
N LEU A 99 15.11 8.15 19.21
CA LEU A 99 15.41 9.58 19.22
C LEU A 99 15.01 10.24 20.55
N GLU A 100 13.79 9.97 21.05
CA GLU A 100 13.32 10.49 22.33
C GLU A 100 14.21 10.05 23.49
N LYS A 101 14.59 8.77 23.54
CA LYS A 101 15.52 8.25 24.55
C LYS A 101 16.86 8.97 24.52
N ARG A 102 17.38 9.27 23.33
CA ARG A 102 18.64 10.00 23.17
C ARG A 102 18.51 11.44 23.68
N LEU A 103 17.43 12.14 23.32
CA LEU A 103 17.15 13.50 23.78
C LEU A 103 17.02 13.56 25.31
N LEU A 104 16.33 12.59 25.91
CA LEU A 104 16.20 12.49 27.36
C LEU A 104 17.57 12.32 28.03
N LEU A 105 18.41 11.43 27.51
CA LEU A 105 19.77 11.23 28.03
C LEU A 105 20.63 12.49 27.91
N ASP A 106 20.56 13.20 26.79
CA ASP A 106 21.30 14.45 26.59
C ASP A 106 20.80 15.55 27.54
N TRP A 107 19.49 15.63 27.78
CA TRP A 107 18.91 16.55 28.75
C TRP A 107 19.37 16.25 30.19
N ILE A 108 19.33 14.98 30.61
CA ILE A 108 19.81 14.54 31.93
C ILE A 108 21.29 14.88 32.10
N ARG A 109 22.13 14.63 31.08
CA ARG A 109 23.56 14.99 31.12
C ARG A 109 23.77 16.48 31.27
N LYS A 110 23.06 17.29 30.49
CA LYS A 110 23.14 18.75 30.56
C LYS A 110 22.75 19.25 31.96
N TYR A 111 21.67 18.74 32.52
CA TYR A 111 21.22 19.09 33.86
C TYR A 111 22.25 18.69 34.95
N ALA A 112 22.82 17.49 34.84
CA ALA A 112 23.87 17.02 35.76
C ALA A 112 25.08 17.98 35.73
N MET A 113 25.50 18.40 34.53
CA MET A 113 26.58 19.38 34.39
C MET A 113 26.23 20.74 35.01
N GLU A 114 25.01 21.26 34.80
CA GLU A 114 24.57 22.55 35.34
C GLU A 114 24.42 22.56 36.86
N SER A 115 24.01 21.42 37.44
CA SER A 115 23.85 21.24 38.89
C SER A 115 25.15 20.85 39.61
N GLY A 116 26.22 20.52 38.87
CA GLY A 116 27.47 20.00 39.43
C GLY A 116 27.34 18.57 39.97
N ASP A 117 26.25 17.87 39.66
CA ASP A 117 25.98 16.49 40.05
C ASP A 117 26.56 15.50 39.02
N THR A 118 26.66 14.22 39.42
CA THR A 118 26.87 13.14 38.45
C THR A 118 25.56 12.78 37.76
N VAL A 119 25.64 12.28 36.53
CA VAL A 119 24.49 11.78 35.76
C VAL A 119 23.67 10.76 36.56
N GLU A 120 24.36 9.85 37.27
CA GLU A 120 23.72 8.83 38.12
C GLU A 120 22.92 9.46 39.27
N SER A 121 23.50 10.43 39.98
CA SER A 121 22.81 11.17 41.06
C SER A 121 21.57 11.90 40.54
N THR A 122 21.67 12.55 39.38
CA THR A 122 20.56 13.24 38.72
C THR A 122 19.42 12.29 38.35
N VAL A 123 19.73 11.12 37.79
CA VAL A 123 18.72 10.09 37.46
C VAL A 123 17.99 9.62 38.72
N ILE A 124 18.71 9.32 39.79
CA ILE A 124 18.12 8.87 41.06
C ILE A 124 17.20 9.95 41.65
N LYS A 125 17.60 11.23 41.59
CA LYS A 125 16.75 12.35 42.03
C LYS A 125 15.45 12.43 41.23
N PHE A 126 15.50 12.35 39.90
CA PHE A 126 14.29 12.37 39.07
C PHE A 126 13.36 11.19 39.32
N ILE A 127 13.89 9.98 39.48
CA ILE A 127 13.11 8.79 39.81
C ILE A 127 12.42 8.97 41.18
N ASN A 128 13.14 9.47 42.17
CA ASN A 128 12.60 9.68 43.51
C ASN A 128 11.52 10.78 43.53
N GLN A 129 11.72 11.90 42.82
CA GLN A 129 10.71 12.95 42.67
C GLN A 129 9.45 12.47 41.93
N GLY A 130 9.60 11.65 40.89
CA GLY A 130 8.47 11.05 40.18
C GLY A 130 7.63 10.14 41.08
N ARG A 131 8.28 9.34 41.94
CA ARG A 131 7.61 8.45 42.90
C ARG A 131 6.86 9.20 44.00
N THR A 132 7.41 10.29 44.55
CA THR A 132 6.70 11.11 45.54
C THR A 132 5.49 11.82 44.94
N THR A 133 5.62 12.37 43.72
CA THR A 133 4.51 13.07 43.04
C THR A 133 3.34 12.14 42.70
N GLN A 134 3.62 10.85 42.50
CA GLN A 134 2.60 9.84 42.20
C GLN A 134 1.91 9.32 43.47
N SER A 135 2.65 9.09 44.55
CA SER A 135 2.09 8.77 45.87
C SER A 135 1.18 9.88 46.42
N ASP A 136 1.58 11.15 46.27
CA ASP A 136 0.78 12.30 46.72
C ASP A 136 -0.54 12.48 45.94
N ARG A 137 -0.62 11.93 44.71
CA ARG A 137 -1.85 11.93 43.90
C ARG A 137 -2.78 10.78 44.26
N ASP A 138 -2.23 9.60 44.54
CA ASP A 138 -3.01 8.44 44.97
C ASP A 138 -3.64 8.69 46.36
N ASP A 139 -2.92 9.36 47.27
CA ASP A 139 -3.40 9.74 48.61
C ASP A 139 -4.52 10.82 48.58
N GLN A 140 -4.63 11.61 47.50
CA GLN A 140 -5.72 12.58 47.32
C GLN A 140 -7.00 11.97 46.74
N GLN A 141 -6.93 10.79 46.11
CA GLN A 141 -8.10 10.13 45.51
C GLN A 141 -8.84 9.18 46.46
N THR A 142 -8.25 8.78 47.59
CA THR A 142 -8.84 7.81 48.53
C THR A 142 -9.63 8.42 49.70
N LYS A 143 -9.94 9.72 49.69
CA LYS A 143 -10.89 10.29 50.69
C LYS A 143 -12.33 10.04 50.23
N PRO A 144 -13.11 9.20 50.94
CA PRO A 144 -14.51 9.00 50.60
C PRO A 144 -15.30 10.24 51.06
N GLU A 145 -15.98 10.89 50.12
CA GLU A 145 -17.22 11.63 50.40
C GLU A 145 -18.41 10.67 50.42
#